data_AF-A0A7V2T3Z9-F1
#
_entry.id   AF-A0A7V2T3Z9-F1
#
_cell.length_a   1.000
_cell.length_b   1.000
_cell.length_c   1.000
_cell.angle_alpha   90.00
_cell.angle_beta   90.00
_cell.angle_gamma   90.00
#
_symmetry.space_group_name_H-M   'P 1'
#
loop_
_entity.id
_entity.type
_entity.pdbx_description
1 polymer ?
#
loop_
_entity_poly.entity_id
_entity_poly.type
_entity_poly.pdbx_seq_one_letter_code
_entity_poly.pdbx_strand_id
1 'polypeptide(L)'
;MNNESKGMWLGFFGIAIFSLTLPATRFITPYFDPLFIGLGRASVAAVIAAIILFIFKQPKPNKQQIKGLVITALGVVIGFPVLTSWAMETVDASHAGVVIALLPLFTALFGALIAGERPSMRFWIIGFIGAAIVTSYALL
;
A
#
# COMPACT_ATOMS: atom_id res chain seq x y z
N MET A 1 -9.60 -9.89 25.39
CA MET A 1 -9.10 -10.10 24.01
C MET A 1 -7.66 -10.58 24.06
N ASN A 2 -7.36 -11.70 23.40
CA ASN A 2 -5.99 -12.18 23.22
C ASN A 2 -5.20 -11.25 22.25
N ASN A 3 -3.89 -11.41 22.17
CA ASN A 3 -3.04 -10.57 21.31
C ASN A 3 -3.34 -10.76 19.81
N GLU A 4 -3.79 -11.95 19.42
CA GLU A 4 -4.21 -12.26 18.06
C GLU A 4 -5.44 -11.44 17.64
N SER A 5 -6.52 -11.45 18.43
CA SER A 5 -7.71 -10.64 18.17
C SER A 5 -7.37 -9.15 18.14
N LYS A 6 -6.49 -8.66 19.00
CA LYS A 6 -6.01 -7.27 18.94
C LYS A 6 -5.31 -6.97 17.62
N GLY A 7 -4.44 -7.87 17.16
CA GLY A 7 -3.78 -7.76 15.86
C GLY A 7 -4.78 -7.76 14.69
N MET A 8 -5.79 -8.62 14.73
CA MET A 8 -6.86 -8.67 13.72
C MET A 8 -7.65 -7.35 13.67
N TRP A 9 -7.99 -6.77 14.82
CA TRP A 9 -8.66 -5.48 14.86
C TRP A 9 -7.81 -4.36 14.27
N LEU A 10 -6.52 -4.29 14.62
CA LEU A 10 -5.61 -3.31 14.02
C LEU A 10 -5.49 -3.50 12.50
N GLY A 11 -5.42 -4.75 12.03
CA GLY A 11 -5.43 -5.07 10.61
C GLY A 11 -6.71 -4.63 9.91
N PHE A 12 -7.88 -4.89 10.52
CA PHE A 12 -9.17 -4.46 10.00
C PHE A 12 -9.25 -2.93 9.86
N PHE A 13 -8.86 -2.18 10.88
CA PHE A 13 -8.80 -0.72 10.80
C PHE A 13 -7.83 -0.25 9.72
N GLY A 14 -6.67 -0.90 9.58
CA GLY A 14 -5.73 -0.63 8.51
C GLY A 14 -6.36 -0.80 7.12
N ILE A 15 -7.07 -1.90 6.90
CA ILE A 15 -7.78 -2.19 5.64
C ILE A 15 -8.88 -1.15 5.40
N ALA A 16 -9.67 -0.82 6.41
CA ALA A 16 -10.77 0.14 6.30
C ALA A 16 -10.28 1.56 5.95
N ILE A 17 -9.15 1.99 6.54
CA ILE A 17 -8.53 3.28 6.20
C ILE A 17 -7.93 3.21 4.79
N PHE A 18 -7.26 2.11 4.45
CA PHE A 18 -6.61 1.96 3.15
C PHE A 18 -7.61 1.90 2.00
N SER A 19 -8.78 1.29 2.18
CA SER A 19 -9.81 1.21 1.13
C SER A 19 -10.36 2.57 0.71
N LEU A 20 -10.31 3.58 1.58
CA LEU A 20 -10.69 4.96 1.28
C LEU A 20 -9.65 5.70 0.44
N THR A 21 -8.45 5.14 0.26
CA THR A 21 -7.35 5.81 -0.46
C THR A 21 -7.75 6.18 -1.89
N LEU A 22 -8.31 5.23 -2.67
CA LEU A 22 -8.67 5.49 -4.06
C LEU A 22 -9.84 6.48 -4.20
N PRO A 23 -10.98 6.31 -3.49
CA PRO A 23 -12.06 7.28 -3.55
C PRO A 23 -11.63 8.69 -3.14
N ALA A 24 -10.85 8.81 -2.05
CA ALA A 24 -10.37 10.11 -1.58
C ALA A 24 -9.41 10.74 -2.58
N THR A 25 -8.48 9.96 -3.14
CA THR A 25 -7.54 10.45 -4.17
C THR A 25 -8.31 10.95 -5.39
N ARG A 26 -9.22 10.14 -5.94
CA ARG A 26 -10.05 10.50 -7.10
C ARG A 26 -10.90 11.75 -6.86
N PHE A 27 -11.44 11.90 -5.65
CA PHE A 27 -12.25 13.06 -5.28
C PHE A 27 -11.43 14.35 -5.29
N ILE A 28 -10.17 14.32 -4.86
CA ILE A 28 -9.32 15.51 -4.77
C ILE A 28 -8.52 15.80 -6.05
N THR A 29 -8.35 14.82 -6.95
CA THR A 29 -7.62 14.96 -8.21
C THR A 29 -8.02 16.20 -9.04
N PRO A 30 -9.30 16.59 -9.16
CA PRO A 30 -9.67 17.79 -9.92
C PRO A 30 -9.17 19.11 -9.32
N TYR A 31 -8.75 19.12 -8.05
CA TYR A 31 -8.39 20.32 -7.30
C TYR A 31 -6.88 20.47 -7.08
N PHE A 32 -6.11 19.38 -7.19
CA PHE A 32 -4.69 19.36 -6.86
C PHE A 32 -3.90 18.51 -7.84
N ASP A 33 -2.66 18.94 -8.10
CA ASP A 33 -1.70 18.18 -8.89
C ASP A 33 -1.42 16.79 -8.26
N PRO A 34 -1.33 15.70 -9.05
CA PRO A 34 -1.06 14.35 -8.55
C PRO A 34 0.19 14.20 -7.68
N LEU A 35 1.27 14.94 -8.00
CA LEU A 35 2.49 14.93 -7.17
C LEU A 35 2.21 15.58 -5.82
N PHE A 36 1.46 16.68 -5.80
CA PHE A 36 1.05 17.32 -4.55
C PHE A 36 0.19 16.38 -3.69
N ILE A 37 -0.73 15.64 -4.29
CA ILE A 37 -1.55 14.65 -3.57
C ILE A 37 -0.68 13.55 -2.97
N GLY A 38 0.18 12.92 -3.79
CA GLY A 38 1.02 11.81 -3.37
C GLY A 38 2.07 12.20 -2.33
N LEU A 39 2.81 13.28 -2.57
CA LEU A 39 3.88 13.76 -1.68
C LEU A 39 3.34 14.53 -0.47
N GLY A 40 2.21 15.22 -0.62
CA GLY A 40 1.58 15.99 0.45
C GLY A 40 1.16 15.09 1.61
N ARG A 41 0.46 13.99 1.33
CA ARG A 41 0.08 13.02 2.36
C ARG A 41 1.29 12.36 3.03
N ALA A 42 2.34 12.07 2.24
CA ALA A 42 3.58 11.52 2.78
C ALA A 42 4.31 12.50 3.70
N SER A 43 4.27 13.79 3.37
CA SER A 43 4.85 14.86 4.20
C SER A 43 4.13 14.98 5.54
N VAL A 44 2.79 14.95 5.55
CA VAL A 44 2.00 14.94 6.79
C VAL A 44 2.35 13.72 7.65
N ALA A 45 2.38 12.52 7.04
CA ALA A 45 2.76 11.30 7.73
C ALA A 45 4.19 11.36 8.29
N ALA A 46 5.13 11.94 7.55
CA ALA A 46 6.53 12.09 7.97
C ALA A 46 6.66 13.03 9.17
N VAL A 47 5.92 14.14 9.21
CA VAL A 47 5.90 15.05 10.37
C VAL A 47 5.36 14.34 11.61
N ILE A 48 4.24 13.63 11.48
CA ILE A 48 3.65 12.86 12.60
C ILE A 48 4.63 11.80 13.09
N ALA A 49 5.21 11.02 12.18
CA ALA A 49 6.21 10.01 12.51
C ALA A 49 7.44 10.63 13.20
N ALA A 50 7.94 11.77 12.71
CA ALA A 50 9.08 12.45 13.32
C ALA A 50 8.78 12.90 14.76
N ILE A 51 7.59 13.44 15.02
CA ILE A 51 7.13 13.81 16.37
C ILE A 51 7.10 12.58 17.28
N ILE A 52 6.52 11.47 16.82
CA ILE A 52 6.46 10.21 17.58
C ILE A 52 7.88 9.70 17.89
N LEU A 53 8.75 9.59 16.89
CA LEU A 53 10.12 9.13 17.07
C LEU A 53 10.91 10.01 18.04
N PHE A 54 10.68 11.33 18.00
CA PHE A 54 11.29 12.29 18.91
C PHE A 54 10.79 12.12 20.36
N ILE A 55 9.47 12.05 20.58
CA ILE A 55 8.86 11.85 21.90
C ILE A 55 9.35 10.55 22.54
N PHE A 56 9.38 9.46 21.77
CA PHE A 56 9.81 8.14 22.24
C PHE A 56 11.33 7.92 22.15
N LYS A 57 12.12 8.96 21.82
CA LYS A 57 13.59 8.95 21.76
C LYS A 57 14.16 7.73 21.03
N GLN A 58 13.57 7.40 19.88
CA GLN A 58 13.95 6.20 19.13
C GLN A 58 15.39 6.33 18.58
N PRO A 59 16.18 5.24 18.55
CA PRO A 59 17.54 5.26 18.05
C PRO A 59 17.58 5.56 16.55
N LYS A 60 18.68 6.19 16.09
CA LYS A 60 18.90 6.40 14.65
C LYS A 60 19.11 5.06 13.94
N PRO A 61 18.56 4.88 12.72
CA PRO A 61 18.72 3.64 11.97
C PRO A 61 20.18 3.43 11.57
N ASN A 62 20.62 2.17 11.58
CA ASN A 62 21.93 1.76 11.06
C ASN A 62 21.97 1.75 9.52
N LYS A 63 23.14 1.56 8.91
CA LYS A 63 23.31 1.60 7.44
C LYS A 63 22.43 0.58 6.70
N GLN A 64 22.24 -0.62 7.27
CA GLN A 64 21.43 -1.67 6.67
C GLN A 64 19.93 -1.32 6.74
N GLN A 65 19.49 -0.75 7.86
CA GLN A 65 18.13 -0.22 8.02
C GLN A 65 17.88 0.95 7.09
N ILE A 66 18.85 1.84 6.87
CA ILE A 66 18.73 2.93 5.91
C ILE A 66 18.50 2.39 4.49
N LYS A 67 19.25 1.36 4.08
CA LYS A 67 19.03 0.72 2.77
C LYS A 67 17.59 0.19 2.64
N GLY A 68 17.09 -0.50 3.67
CA GLY A 68 15.71 -0.97 3.71
C GLY A 68 14.70 0.19 3.65
N LEU A 69 14.91 1.24 4.43
CA LEU A 69 14.05 2.43 4.45
C LEU A 69 14.00 3.13 3.10
N VAL A 70 15.12 3.25 2.39
CA VAL A 70 15.16 3.85 1.05
C VAL A 70 14.34 3.02 0.06
N ILE A 71 14.51 1.70 0.05
CA ILE A 71 13.73 0.81 -0.83
C ILE A 71 12.23 0.92 -0.52
N THR A 72 11.88 0.87 0.77
CA THR A 72 10.49 1.03 1.21
C THR A 72 9.94 2.40 0.80
N ALA A 73 10.68 3.49 1.03
CA ALA A 73 10.24 4.84 0.67
C ALA A 73 10.02 4.99 -0.84
N LEU A 74 10.91 4.45 -1.67
CA LEU A 74 10.73 4.45 -3.12
C LEU A 74 9.41 3.78 -3.54
N GLY A 75 9.01 2.69 -2.86
CA GLY A 75 7.74 2.01 -3.12
C GLY A 75 6.54 2.75 -2.53
N VAL A 76 6.55 3.02 -1.23
CA VAL A 76 5.35 3.46 -0.47
C VAL A 76 5.14 4.96 -0.43
N VAL A 77 6.17 5.77 -0.72
CA VAL A 77 6.09 7.23 -0.79
C VAL A 77 6.01 7.72 -2.23
N ILE A 78 6.86 7.17 -3.10
CA ILE A 78 6.91 7.60 -4.51
C ILE A 78 6.05 6.68 -5.36
N GLY A 79 6.44 5.40 -5.51
CA GLY A 79 5.84 4.45 -6.44
C GLY A 79 4.32 4.38 -6.33
N PHE A 80 3.79 3.88 -5.21
CA PHE A 80 2.36 3.71 -5.05
C PHE A 80 1.58 5.06 -5.01
N PRO A 81 1.90 6.03 -4.13
CA PRO A 81 1.11 7.25 -4.01
C PRO A 81 1.08 8.11 -5.27
N VAL A 82 2.23 8.34 -5.90
CA VAL A 82 2.32 9.22 -7.07
C VAL A 82 1.67 8.56 -8.28
N LEU A 83 2.00 7.29 -8.57
CA LEU A 83 1.41 6.58 -9.71
C LEU A 83 -0.10 6.41 -9.54
N THR A 84 -0.57 6.16 -8.31
CA THR A 84 -2.02 6.08 -8.03
C THR A 84 -2.69 7.44 -8.24
N SER A 85 -2.10 8.53 -7.74
CA SER A 85 -2.67 9.87 -7.91
C SER A 85 -2.74 10.25 -9.38
N TRP A 86 -1.73 9.87 -10.16
CA TRP A 86 -1.71 10.09 -11.60
C TRP A 86 -2.76 9.24 -12.33
N ALA A 87 -2.90 7.96 -11.99
CA ALA A 87 -3.94 7.10 -12.56
C ALA A 87 -5.36 7.64 -12.28
N MET A 88 -5.59 8.27 -11.12
CA MET A 88 -6.89 8.84 -10.75
C MET A 88 -7.30 10.06 -11.58
N GLU A 89 -6.42 10.62 -12.43
CA GLU A 89 -6.82 11.64 -13.40
C GLU A 89 -7.75 11.07 -14.48
N THR A 90 -7.54 9.80 -14.85
CA THR A 90 -8.22 9.16 -15.99
C THR A 90 -9.02 7.92 -15.62
N VAL A 91 -8.76 7.32 -14.45
CA VAL A 91 -9.36 6.05 -14.02
C VAL A 91 -10.26 6.28 -12.81
N ASP A 92 -11.47 5.74 -12.86
CA ASP A 92 -12.38 5.77 -11.72
C ASP A 92 -11.91 4.88 -10.57
N ALA A 93 -12.22 5.31 -9.34
CA ALA A 93 -11.82 4.59 -8.13
C ALA A 93 -12.33 3.14 -8.09
N SER A 94 -13.51 2.86 -8.65
CA SER A 94 -14.06 1.50 -8.74
C SER A 94 -13.20 0.59 -9.61
N HIS A 95 -12.83 1.06 -10.81
CA HIS A 95 -12.00 0.28 -11.73
C HIS A 95 -10.59 0.07 -11.15
N ALA A 96 -9.97 1.14 -10.64
CA ALA A 96 -8.68 1.04 -9.97
C ALA A 96 -8.71 0.12 -8.74
N GLY A 97 -9.83 0.09 -8.00
CA GLY A 97 -10.01 -0.80 -6.85
C GLY A 97 -9.94 -2.27 -7.24
N VAL A 98 -10.53 -2.63 -8.39
CA VAL A 98 -10.42 -3.99 -8.94
C VAL A 98 -8.98 -4.29 -9.33
N VAL A 99 -8.28 -3.38 -10.01
CA VAL A 99 -6.86 -3.57 -10.36
C VAL A 99 -5.97 -3.74 -9.11
N ILE A 100 -6.20 -2.96 -8.05
CA ILE A 100 -5.48 -3.09 -6.78
C ILE A 100 -5.75 -4.43 -6.08
N ALA A 101 -6.82 -5.15 -6.41
CA ALA A 101 -7.04 -6.50 -5.89
C ALA A 101 -5.96 -7.51 -6.32
N LEU A 102 -5.10 -7.15 -7.28
CA LEU A 102 -3.88 -7.91 -7.61
C LEU A 102 -2.77 -7.76 -6.58
N LEU A 103 -2.78 -6.67 -5.80
CA LEU A 103 -1.72 -6.33 -4.85
C LEU A 103 -1.42 -7.44 -3.83
N PRO A 104 -2.41 -8.13 -3.22
CA PRO A 104 -2.12 -9.25 -2.30
C PRO A 104 -1.35 -10.40 -2.96
N LEU A 105 -1.60 -10.70 -4.24
CA LEU A 105 -0.85 -11.73 -4.96
C LEU A 105 0.62 -11.31 -5.14
N PHE A 106 0.85 -10.05 -5.53
CA PHE A 106 2.21 -9.50 -5.62
C PHE A 106 2.89 -9.45 -4.24
N THR A 107 2.17 -9.08 -3.18
CA THR A 107 2.69 -9.09 -1.81
C THR A 107 3.11 -10.49 -1.39
N ALA A 108 2.32 -11.51 -1.68
CA ALA A 108 2.68 -12.90 -1.40
C ALA A 108 3.86 -13.38 -2.25
N LEU A 109 3.95 -12.96 -3.51
CA LEU A 109 5.09 -13.25 -4.39
C LEU A 109 6.38 -12.68 -3.82
N PHE A 110 6.40 -11.40 -3.46
CA PHE A 110 7.57 -10.80 -2.85
C PHE A 110 7.83 -11.32 -1.43
N GLY A 111 6.81 -11.71 -0.67
CA GLY A 111 6.95 -12.41 0.60
C GLY A 111 7.68 -13.75 0.45
N ALA A 112 7.31 -14.54 -0.57
CA ALA A 112 7.99 -15.79 -0.88
C ALA A 112 9.43 -15.59 -1.35
N LEU A 113 9.67 -14.58 -2.22
CA LEU A 113 10.99 -14.32 -2.79
C LEU A 113 11.97 -13.66 -1.82
N ILE A 114 11.50 -12.71 -0.99
CA ILE A 114 12.35 -11.89 -0.12
C ILE A 114 12.39 -12.45 1.30
N ALA A 115 11.24 -12.83 1.85
CA ALA A 115 11.13 -13.31 3.24
C ALA A 115 11.18 -14.84 3.34
N GLY A 116 11.23 -15.56 2.21
CA GLY A 116 11.30 -17.02 2.18
C GLY A 116 10.02 -17.70 2.66
N GLU A 117 8.88 -16.98 2.65
CA GLU A 117 7.59 -17.56 2.97
C GLU A 117 7.24 -18.69 2.00
N ARG A 118 6.56 -19.72 2.50
CA ARG A 118 6.19 -20.89 1.69
C ARG A 118 4.67 -21.06 1.63
N PRO A 119 3.94 -20.19 0.90
CA PRO A 119 2.52 -20.38 0.67
C PRO A 119 2.25 -21.73 0.00
N SER A 120 1.12 -22.34 0.34
CA SER A 120 0.73 -23.62 -0.24
C SER A 120 0.49 -23.53 -1.75
N MET A 121 0.63 -24.66 -2.47
CA MET A 121 0.30 -24.69 -3.91
C MET A 121 -1.14 -24.26 -4.20
N ARG A 122 -2.08 -24.59 -3.29
CA ARG A 122 -3.49 -24.17 -3.40
C ARG A 122 -3.65 -22.65 -3.34
N PHE A 123 -2.86 -21.97 -2.51
CA PHE A 123 -2.85 -20.52 -2.43
C PHE A 123 -2.45 -19.90 -3.77
N TRP A 124 -1.40 -20.41 -4.41
CA TRP A 124 -0.96 -19.91 -5.72
C TRP A 124 -2.02 -20.12 -6.79
N ILE A 125 -2.61 -21.32 -6.87
CA ILE A 125 -3.66 -21.62 -7.85
C ILE A 125 -4.83 -20.65 -7.71
N ILE A 126 -5.35 -20.49 -6.49
CA ILE A 126 -6.47 -19.57 -6.23
C ILE A 126 -6.07 -18.12 -6.50
N GLY A 127 -4.85 -17.72 -6.09
CA GLY A 127 -4.32 -16.39 -6.32
C GLY A 127 -4.22 -16.05 -7.81
N PHE A 128 -3.68 -16.95 -8.63
CA PHE A 128 -3.59 -16.76 -10.09
C PHE A 128 -4.95 -16.78 -10.77
N ILE A 129 -5.90 -17.62 -10.32
CA ILE A 129 -7.28 -17.58 -10.82
C ILE A 129 -7.91 -16.23 -10.50
N GLY A 130 -7.80 -15.75 -9.26
CA GLY A 130 -8.30 -14.44 -8.86
C GLY A 130 -7.67 -13.31 -9.69
N ALA A 131 -6.36 -13.37 -9.91
CA ALA A 131 -5.66 -12.41 -10.75
C ALA A 131 -6.15 -12.43 -12.20
N ALA A 132 -6.33 -13.62 -12.79
CA ALA A 132 -6.85 -13.75 -14.15
C ALA A 132 -8.26 -13.14 -14.28
N ILE A 133 -9.14 -13.37 -13.31
CA ILE A 133 -10.49 -12.78 -13.28
C ILE A 133 -10.41 -11.25 -13.22
N VAL A 134 -9.60 -10.72 -12.30
CA VAL A 134 -9.40 -9.28 -12.12
C VAL A 134 -8.82 -8.63 -13.39
N THR A 135 -7.79 -9.22 -13.99
CA THR A 135 -7.18 -8.71 -15.21
C THR A 135 -8.15 -8.77 -16.39
N SER A 136 -8.94 -9.84 -16.50
CA SER A 136 -9.95 -9.97 -17.55
C SER A 136 -11.02 -8.89 -17.42
N TYR A 137 -11.50 -8.62 -16.20
CA TYR A 137 -12.42 -7.51 -15.95
C TYR A 137 -11.79 -6.15 -16.28
N ALA A 138 -10.52 -5.93 -15.94
CA ALA A 138 -9.85 -4.66 -16.21
C ALA A 138 -9.62 -4.37 -17.71
N LEU A 139 -9.66 -5.39 -18.56
CA LEU A 139 -9.51 -5.27 -20.02
C LEU A 139 -10.85 -5.09 -20.76
N LEU A 140 -11.98 -5.25 -20.07
CA LEU A 140 -13.34 -5.04 -20.60
C LEU A 140 -13.78 -3.59 -20.38
#